data_AF-B8I937-F1
#
_entry.id   AF-B8I937-F1
#
_cell.length_a   1.000
_cell.length_b   1.000
_cell.length_c   1.000
_cell.angle_alpha   90.00
_cell.angle_beta   90.00
_cell.angle_gamma   90.00
#
_symmetry.space_group_name_H-M   'P 1'
#
loop_
_entity.id
_entity.type
_entity.pdbx_description
1 polymer ?
#
loop_
_entity_poly.entity_id
_entity_poly.type
_entity_poly.pdbx_seq_one_letter_code
_entity_poly.pdbx_strand_id
1 'polypeptide(L)'
;MINCSCKPNFNLAEKTATKLLLLQNNLSLRIDVKLLKYNKNVIFDTFQSYSNLVGVSLLEFSENGVLNDGCVVDLGHTKLILYDAYNNNQERLNFTLAHEVGHIYLDHKKDGPIEEVEANFFAAQLLMPEIAILELSKRLDVLDYFTLYMLFNVTMPAAQKRIDTISRKYRYNNGYDEQQLLHKFKDEIERVCNLI
;
A
#
# COMPACT_ATOMS: atom_id res chain seq x y z
N MET A 1 10.89 -30.02 -10.81
CA MET A 1 11.77 -29.19 -9.96
C MET A 1 11.11 -27.83 -9.83
N ILE A 2 10.52 -27.52 -8.69
CA ILE A 2 9.85 -26.24 -8.43
C ILE A 2 10.96 -25.23 -8.15
N ASN A 3 11.10 -24.25 -9.02
CA ASN A 3 12.07 -23.16 -8.88
C ASN A 3 11.54 -22.21 -7.80
N CYS A 4 11.76 -22.53 -6.52
CA CYS A 4 11.50 -21.60 -5.42
C CYS A 4 12.51 -20.45 -5.55
N SER A 5 12.11 -19.35 -6.17
CA SER A 5 12.94 -18.16 -6.21
C SER A 5 13.05 -17.58 -4.81
N CYS A 6 14.23 -17.65 -4.20
CA CYS A 6 14.55 -17.01 -2.90
C CYS A 6 14.60 -15.47 -2.97
N LYS A 7 13.94 -14.84 -3.95
CA LYS A 7 13.98 -13.39 -4.20
C LYS A 7 12.56 -12.84 -4.29
N PRO A 8 12.29 -11.66 -3.70
CA PRO A 8 11.02 -10.99 -3.83
C PRO A 8 10.60 -10.74 -5.28
N ASN A 9 9.33 -10.97 -5.58
CA ASN A 9 8.70 -10.72 -6.87
C ASN A 9 8.08 -9.32 -6.93
N PHE A 10 8.94 -8.31 -7.01
CA PHE A 10 8.52 -6.90 -7.09
C PHE A 10 7.61 -6.59 -8.28
N ASN A 11 7.75 -7.33 -9.41
CA ASN A 11 6.90 -7.13 -10.57
C ASN A 11 5.45 -7.57 -10.31
N LEU A 12 5.27 -8.68 -9.58
CA LEU A 12 3.95 -9.12 -9.16
C LEU A 12 3.34 -8.12 -8.19
N ALA A 13 4.08 -7.67 -7.19
CA ALA A 13 3.64 -6.65 -6.24
C ALA A 13 3.20 -5.35 -6.95
N GLU A 14 4.01 -4.85 -7.88
CA GLU A 14 3.70 -3.66 -8.68
C GLU A 14 2.39 -3.83 -9.45
N LYS A 15 2.30 -4.88 -10.27
CA LYS A 15 1.13 -5.14 -11.12
C LYS A 15 -0.13 -5.36 -10.31
N THR A 16 -0.02 -6.01 -9.16
CA THR A 16 -1.17 -6.33 -8.31
C THR A 16 -1.71 -5.06 -7.65
N ALA A 17 -0.84 -4.17 -7.16
CA ALA A 17 -1.25 -2.86 -6.66
C ALA A 17 -1.87 -1.99 -7.77
N THR A 18 -1.25 -1.94 -8.96
CA THR A 18 -1.79 -1.23 -10.13
C THR A 18 -3.19 -1.74 -10.48
N LYS A 19 -3.41 -3.06 -10.50
CA LYS A 19 -4.73 -3.65 -10.77
C LYS A 19 -5.78 -3.27 -9.73
N LEU A 20 -5.42 -3.22 -8.44
CA LEU A 20 -6.34 -2.76 -7.39
C LEU A 20 -6.73 -1.29 -7.60
N LEU A 21 -5.78 -0.43 -7.99
CA LEU A 21 -6.07 0.98 -8.28
C LEU A 21 -6.95 1.14 -9.53
N LEU A 22 -6.81 0.27 -10.52
CA LEU A 22 -7.66 0.29 -11.72
C LEU A 22 -9.13 -0.04 -11.45
N LEU A 23 -9.45 -0.70 -10.32
CA LEU A 23 -10.84 -0.90 -9.87
C LEU A 23 -11.52 0.40 -9.43
N GLN A 24 -10.75 1.45 -9.18
CA GLN A 24 -11.28 2.73 -8.72
C GLN A 24 -11.77 3.57 -9.90
N ASN A 25 -12.76 4.44 -9.65
CA ASN A 25 -13.33 5.27 -10.71
C ASN A 25 -12.39 6.45 -11.04
N ASN A 26 -12.09 7.28 -10.03
CA ASN A 26 -11.15 8.39 -10.04
C ASN A 26 -10.25 8.26 -8.81
N LEU A 27 -8.99 8.70 -8.90
CA LEU A 27 -8.02 8.60 -7.82
C LEU A 27 -7.50 9.97 -7.38
N SER A 28 -7.35 10.13 -6.07
CA SER A 28 -6.56 11.20 -5.44
C SER A 28 -5.15 10.70 -5.17
N LEU A 29 -4.16 11.59 -5.13
CA LEU A 29 -2.80 11.25 -4.67
C LEU A 29 -2.80 10.80 -3.20
N ARG A 30 -3.78 11.25 -2.41
CA ARG A 30 -3.97 10.84 -1.01
C ARG A 30 -4.96 9.69 -0.94
N ILE A 31 -4.44 8.47 -1.10
CA ILE A 31 -5.26 7.25 -1.05
C ILE A 31 -5.58 6.89 0.39
N ASP A 32 -6.86 6.79 0.72
CA ASP A 32 -7.33 6.16 1.96
C ASP A 32 -7.67 4.69 1.67
N VAL A 33 -6.88 3.78 2.26
CA VAL A 33 -7.02 2.34 2.01
C VAL A 33 -8.41 1.85 2.39
N LYS A 34 -9.00 2.34 3.49
CA LYS A 34 -10.32 1.86 3.94
C LYS A 34 -11.47 2.23 3.00
N LEU A 35 -11.26 3.23 2.13
CA LEU A 35 -12.27 3.72 1.20
C LEU A 35 -12.12 3.13 -0.22
N LEU A 36 -11.11 2.30 -0.46
CA LEU A 36 -10.94 1.64 -1.75
C LEU A 36 -12.05 0.62 -2.01
N LYS A 37 -12.40 0.47 -3.28
CA LYS A 37 -13.22 -0.65 -3.75
C LYS A 37 -12.35 -1.90 -3.85
N TYR A 38 -12.81 -2.99 -3.24
CA TYR A 38 -12.15 -4.28 -3.30
C TYR A 38 -12.99 -5.28 -4.11
N ASN A 39 -12.32 -6.11 -4.92
CA ASN A 39 -12.95 -7.26 -5.58
C ASN A 39 -12.82 -8.56 -4.76
N LYS A 40 -12.27 -8.46 -3.54
CA LYS A 40 -12.24 -9.49 -2.49
C LYS A 40 -13.06 -8.97 -1.30
N ASN A 41 -13.67 -9.87 -0.52
CA ASN A 41 -14.39 -9.47 0.68
C ASN A 41 -13.40 -9.15 1.80
N VAL A 42 -13.08 -7.87 1.97
CA VAL A 42 -12.13 -7.35 2.97
C VAL A 42 -12.90 -6.50 3.97
N ILE A 43 -12.72 -6.80 5.26
CA ILE A 43 -13.27 -6.03 6.38
C ILE A 43 -12.12 -5.45 7.18
N PHE A 44 -12.26 -4.23 7.65
CA PHE A 44 -11.32 -3.59 8.56
C PHE A 44 -11.96 -3.49 9.94
N ASP A 45 -11.26 -3.93 10.96
CA ASP A 45 -11.64 -3.71 12.36
C ASP A 45 -10.38 -3.48 13.21
N THR A 46 -10.56 -3.02 14.44
CA THR A 46 -9.48 -2.82 15.38
C THR A 46 -9.24 -4.08 16.21
N PHE A 47 -8.00 -4.30 16.66
CA PHE A 47 -7.70 -5.35 17.64
C PHE A 47 -8.60 -5.24 18.87
N GLN A 48 -8.85 -4.02 19.34
CA GLN A 48 -9.64 -3.72 20.53
C GLN A 48 -11.11 -4.11 20.36
N SER A 49 -11.73 -3.71 19.25
CA SER A 49 -13.11 -4.07 18.92
C SER A 49 -13.25 -5.59 18.77
N TYR A 50 -12.36 -6.22 18.00
CA TYR A 50 -12.37 -7.65 17.77
C TYR A 50 -12.18 -8.45 19.07
N SER A 51 -11.15 -8.11 19.87
CA SER A 51 -10.88 -8.74 21.16
C SER A 51 -12.07 -8.65 22.10
N ASN A 52 -12.71 -7.49 22.18
CA ASN A 52 -13.90 -7.29 23.01
C ASN A 52 -15.09 -8.12 22.52
N LEU A 53 -15.29 -8.22 21.20
CA LEU A 53 -16.39 -8.97 20.61
C LEU A 53 -16.23 -10.49 20.76
N VAL A 54 -15.02 -11.01 20.54
CA VAL A 54 -14.75 -12.46 20.47
C VAL A 54 -14.26 -13.02 21.81
N GLY A 55 -13.86 -12.16 22.76
CA GLY A 55 -13.33 -12.57 24.06
C GLY A 55 -11.88 -13.06 24.01
N VAL A 56 -11.12 -12.63 22.99
CA VAL A 56 -9.71 -12.97 22.81
C VAL A 56 -8.82 -11.88 23.40
N SER A 57 -7.78 -12.27 24.14
CA SER A 57 -6.83 -11.30 24.70
C SER A 57 -6.05 -10.57 23.61
N LEU A 58 -5.81 -9.26 23.79
CA LEU A 58 -4.93 -8.50 22.89
C LEU A 58 -3.51 -9.08 22.80
N LEU A 59 -3.08 -9.83 23.82
CA LEU A 59 -1.78 -10.50 23.85
C LEU A 59 -1.61 -11.55 22.73
N GLU A 60 -2.70 -12.09 22.19
CA GLU A 60 -2.66 -13.01 21.04
C GLU A 60 -2.19 -12.32 19.75
N PHE A 61 -2.28 -10.99 19.72
CA PHE A 61 -1.81 -10.16 18.60
C PHE A 61 -0.50 -9.46 18.92
N SER A 62 0.16 -9.84 20.03
CA SER A 62 1.43 -9.26 20.45
C SER A 62 2.60 -10.21 20.21
N GLU A 63 3.70 -9.66 19.72
CA GLU A 63 5.00 -10.34 19.74
C GLU A 63 5.88 -9.73 20.84
N ASN A 64 6.41 -10.57 21.74
CA ASN A 64 7.21 -10.12 22.89
C ASN A 64 6.54 -9.04 23.76
N GLY A 65 5.21 -9.08 23.87
CA GLY A 65 4.43 -8.12 24.65
C GLY A 65 4.18 -6.77 23.97
N VAL A 66 4.59 -6.62 22.70
CA VAL A 66 4.29 -5.45 21.86
C VAL A 66 3.22 -5.85 20.85
N LEU A 67 2.10 -5.12 20.82
CA LEU A 67 1.03 -5.35 19.84
C LEU A 67 1.56 -5.12 18.42
N ASN A 68 1.22 -6.01 17.49
CA ASN A 68 1.54 -5.83 16.09
C ASN A 68 0.83 -4.59 15.54
N ASP A 69 1.41 -3.95 14.51
CA ASP A 69 0.77 -2.79 13.89
C ASP A 69 -0.54 -3.18 13.18
N GLY A 70 -0.58 -4.37 12.58
CA GLY A 70 -1.73 -4.97 11.93
C GLY A 70 -1.53 -6.47 11.69
N CYS A 71 -2.61 -7.16 11.30
CA CYS A 71 -2.56 -8.53 10.79
C CYS A 71 -3.80 -8.89 9.97
N VAL A 72 -3.75 -10.02 9.26
CA VAL A 72 -4.89 -10.61 8.56
C VAL A 72 -5.39 -11.86 9.30
N VAL A 73 -6.68 -11.85 9.64
CA VAL A 73 -7.42 -13.05 10.06
C VAL A 73 -8.21 -13.61 8.88
N ASP A 74 -7.88 -14.84 8.50
CA ASP A 74 -8.56 -15.55 7.41
C ASP A 74 -9.85 -16.22 7.91
N LEU A 75 -11.00 -15.67 7.50
CA LEU A 75 -12.33 -16.20 7.80
C LEU A 75 -12.93 -16.93 6.58
N GLY A 76 -12.07 -17.49 5.72
CA GLY A 76 -12.46 -18.19 4.50
C GLY A 76 -12.78 -17.22 3.36
N HIS A 77 -14.07 -17.04 3.07
CA HIS A 77 -14.52 -16.11 2.01
C HIS A 77 -14.28 -14.64 2.37
N THR A 78 -14.06 -14.34 3.64
CA THR A 78 -13.82 -12.99 4.17
C THR A 78 -12.41 -12.91 4.72
N LYS A 79 -11.71 -11.81 4.41
CA LYS A 79 -10.43 -11.47 5.03
C LYS A 79 -10.67 -10.30 5.98
N LEU A 80 -10.34 -10.49 7.25
CA LEU A 80 -10.45 -9.44 8.27
C LEU A 80 -9.05 -8.87 8.51
N ILE A 81 -8.87 -7.59 8.22
CA ILE A 81 -7.67 -6.84 8.59
C ILE A 81 -7.91 -6.24 9.97
N LEU A 82 -7.07 -6.64 10.93
CA LEU A 82 -7.02 -6.06 12.26
C LEU A 82 -5.88 -5.06 12.36
N TYR A 83 -6.09 -3.97 13.08
CA TYR A 83 -5.08 -2.94 13.32
C TYR A 83 -5.23 -2.31 14.71
N ASP A 84 -4.18 -1.65 15.18
CA ASP A 84 -4.23 -0.98 16.48
C ASP A 84 -5.04 0.32 16.43
N ALA A 85 -6.15 0.38 17.18
CA ALA A 85 -6.99 1.57 17.32
C ALA A 85 -6.23 2.78 17.88
N TYR A 86 -5.17 2.55 18.65
CA TYR A 86 -4.42 3.60 19.33
C TYR A 86 -3.24 4.14 18.51
N ASN A 87 -3.08 3.68 17.26
CA ASN A 87 -2.12 4.26 16.34
C ASN A 87 -2.58 5.66 15.89
N ASN A 88 -2.04 6.68 16.55
CA ASN A 88 -2.38 8.08 16.29
C ASN A 88 -1.70 8.66 15.03
N ASN A 89 -0.81 7.90 14.38
CA ASN A 89 -0.16 8.34 13.15
C ASN A 89 -0.94 7.80 11.94
N GLN A 90 -1.72 8.67 11.30
CA GLN A 90 -2.61 8.27 10.21
C GLN A 90 -1.83 7.75 9.00
N GLU A 91 -0.66 8.32 8.69
CA GLU A 91 0.15 7.91 7.55
C GLU A 91 0.72 6.49 7.74
N ARG A 92 1.16 6.19 8.96
CA ARG A 92 1.65 4.86 9.36
C ARG A 92 0.50 3.87 9.37
N LEU A 93 -0.64 4.21 9.96
CA LEU A 93 -1.82 3.35 9.93
C LEU A 93 -2.23 3.02 8.49
N ASN A 94 -2.30 4.02 7.62
CA ASN A 94 -2.67 3.81 6.22
C ASN A 94 -1.65 2.92 5.48
N PHE A 95 -0.35 3.05 5.79
CA PHE A 95 0.68 2.13 5.29
C PHE A 95 0.49 0.71 5.81
N THR A 96 0.25 0.53 7.11
CA THR A 96 -0.05 -0.78 7.70
C THR A 96 -1.25 -1.44 7.02
N LEU A 97 -2.35 -0.72 6.83
CA LEU A 97 -3.53 -1.26 6.14
C LEU A 97 -3.21 -1.63 4.68
N ALA A 98 -2.45 -0.80 3.96
CA ALA A 98 -2.01 -1.12 2.60
C ALA A 98 -1.12 -2.37 2.57
N HIS A 99 -0.30 -2.57 3.58
CA HIS A 99 0.57 -3.73 3.75
C HIS A 99 -0.26 -5.02 3.94
N GLU A 100 -1.22 -5.02 4.86
CA GLU A 100 -2.12 -6.18 5.07
C GLU A 100 -2.97 -6.50 3.82
N VAL A 101 -3.45 -5.46 3.11
CA VAL A 101 -4.08 -5.64 1.79
C VAL A 101 -3.11 -6.31 0.81
N GLY A 102 -1.82 -5.99 0.87
CA GLY A 102 -0.77 -6.63 0.10
C GLY A 102 -0.70 -8.13 0.34
N HIS A 103 -0.65 -8.58 1.61
CA HIS A 103 -0.68 -10.01 1.95
C HIS A 103 -1.89 -10.72 1.33
N ILE A 104 -3.08 -10.09 1.43
CA ILE A 104 -4.31 -10.64 0.85
C ILE A 104 -4.24 -10.72 -0.68
N TYR A 105 -3.76 -9.68 -1.36
CA TYR A 105 -3.80 -9.60 -2.82
C TYR A 105 -2.69 -10.41 -3.49
N LEU A 106 -1.55 -10.58 -2.82
CA LEU A 106 -0.44 -11.44 -3.26
C LEU A 106 -0.61 -12.90 -2.86
N ASP A 107 -1.69 -13.24 -2.16
CA ASP A 107 -2.01 -14.59 -1.70
C ASP A 107 -0.94 -15.21 -0.80
N HIS A 108 -0.29 -14.37 0.02
CA HIS A 108 0.67 -14.83 1.02
C HIS A 108 -0.01 -15.75 2.03
N LYS A 109 0.63 -16.88 2.34
CA LYS A 109 0.14 -17.87 3.33
C LYS A 109 0.90 -17.84 4.65
N LYS A 110 1.95 -17.01 4.70
CA LYS A 110 2.87 -16.87 5.82
C LYS A 110 3.54 -15.50 5.72
N ASP A 111 4.02 -15.03 6.86
CA ASP A 111 4.66 -13.73 6.99
C ASP A 111 6.18 -13.94 7.06
N GLY A 112 6.71 -14.52 5.98
CA GLY A 112 8.13 -14.76 5.83
C GLY A 112 8.87 -13.51 5.34
N PRO A 113 10.21 -13.46 5.45
CA PRO A 113 10.98 -12.27 5.05
C PRO A 113 10.80 -11.85 3.59
N ILE A 114 10.44 -12.77 2.69
CA ILE A 114 10.18 -12.46 1.28
C ILE A 114 8.79 -11.83 1.15
N GLU A 115 7.79 -12.46 1.74
CA GLU A 115 6.40 -12.03 1.76
C GLU A 115 6.26 -10.62 2.35
N GLU A 116 6.95 -10.35 3.47
CA GLU A 116 7.03 -9.03 4.09
C GLU A 116 7.59 -7.97 3.14
N VAL A 117 8.65 -8.30 2.40
CA VAL A 117 9.28 -7.38 1.45
C VAL A 117 8.36 -7.12 0.26
N GLU A 118 7.63 -8.13 -0.22
CA GLU A 118 6.66 -8.00 -1.30
C GLU A 118 5.44 -7.17 -0.88
N ALA A 119 4.89 -7.40 0.31
CA ALA A 119 3.77 -6.64 0.85
C ALA A 119 4.14 -5.17 1.11
N ASN A 120 5.35 -4.91 1.61
CA ASN A 120 5.89 -3.55 1.72
C ASN A 120 6.03 -2.86 0.36
N PHE A 121 6.48 -3.59 -0.67
CA PHE A 121 6.59 -3.04 -2.02
C PHE A 121 5.21 -2.78 -2.63
N PHE A 122 4.25 -3.68 -2.42
CA PHE A 122 2.86 -3.51 -2.80
C PHE A 122 2.27 -2.25 -2.16
N ALA A 123 2.42 -2.07 -0.83
CA ALA A 123 1.92 -0.90 -0.12
C ALA A 123 2.53 0.41 -0.65
N ALA A 124 3.83 0.41 -0.92
CA ALA A 124 4.51 1.56 -1.51
C ALA A 124 4.00 1.88 -2.93
N GLN A 125 3.76 0.87 -3.79
CA GLN A 125 3.15 1.08 -5.10
C GLN A 125 1.70 1.56 -4.98
N LEU A 126 0.93 1.01 -4.05
CA LEU A 126 -0.48 1.36 -3.85
C LEU A 126 -0.62 2.81 -3.43
N LEU A 127 0.14 3.25 -2.43
CA LEU A 127 0.04 4.58 -1.85
C LEU A 127 0.79 5.66 -2.63
N MET A 128 1.84 5.28 -3.37
CA MET A 128 2.66 6.19 -4.17
C MET A 128 2.91 5.64 -5.57
N PRO A 129 1.88 5.55 -6.45
CA PRO A 129 2.01 4.86 -7.73
C PRO A 129 3.12 5.44 -8.60
N GLU A 130 3.96 4.56 -9.16
CA GLU A 130 5.15 4.95 -9.91
C GLU A 130 4.78 5.87 -11.09
N ILE A 131 3.73 5.53 -11.83
CA ILE A 131 3.31 6.32 -13.00
C ILE A 131 2.84 7.74 -12.64
N ALA A 132 2.22 7.93 -11.46
CA ALA A 132 1.80 9.25 -10.99
C ALA A 132 3.02 10.09 -10.61
N ILE A 133 4.00 9.51 -9.90
CA ILE A 133 5.26 10.17 -9.55
C ILE A 133 6.02 10.58 -10.82
N LEU A 134 6.12 9.69 -11.81
CA LEU A 134 6.82 9.97 -13.06
C LEU A 134 6.14 11.07 -13.89
N GLU A 135 4.81 11.20 -13.81
CA GLU A 135 4.12 12.30 -14.48
C GLU A 135 4.34 13.63 -13.74
N LEU A 136 4.26 13.62 -12.40
CA LEU A 136 4.56 14.80 -11.59
C LEU A 136 6.01 15.28 -11.81
N SER A 137 6.98 14.37 -11.93
CA SER A 137 8.39 14.74 -12.15
C SER A 137 8.66 15.39 -13.51
N LYS A 138 7.74 15.27 -14.48
CA LYS A 138 7.85 15.98 -15.77
C LYS A 138 7.28 17.39 -15.72
N ARG A 139 6.42 17.67 -14.72
CA ARG A 139 5.65 18.90 -14.62
C ARG A 139 6.14 19.82 -13.51
N LEU A 140 6.78 19.26 -12.49
CA LEU A 140 7.31 20.01 -11.36
C LEU A 140 8.83 20.16 -11.50
N ASP A 141 9.34 21.35 -11.16
CA ASP A 141 10.79 21.65 -11.21
C ASP A 141 11.60 20.80 -10.23
N VAL A 142 11.02 20.51 -9.05
CA VAL A 142 11.64 19.68 -8.00
C VAL A 142 10.63 18.67 -7.49
N LEU A 143 11.01 17.39 -7.50
CA LEU A 143 10.24 16.30 -6.91
C LEU A 143 11.15 15.50 -5.95
N ASP A 144 11.21 15.95 -4.71
CA ASP A 144 11.98 15.30 -3.64
C ASP A 144 11.08 14.50 -2.68
N TYR A 145 11.69 13.86 -1.69
CA TYR A 145 10.95 13.07 -0.70
C TYR A 145 9.99 13.92 0.15
N PHE A 146 10.32 15.20 0.40
CA PHE A 146 9.42 16.11 1.11
C PHE A 146 8.16 16.42 0.29
N THR A 147 8.32 16.60 -1.03
CA THR A 147 7.19 16.79 -1.95
C THR A 147 6.30 15.55 -1.98
N LEU A 148 6.88 14.35 -2.06
CA LEU A 148 6.11 13.09 -2.01
C LEU A 148 5.36 12.92 -0.70
N TYR A 149 6.02 13.22 0.43
CA TYR A 149 5.42 13.21 1.76
C TYR A 149 4.14 14.08 1.79
N MET A 150 4.22 15.32 1.30
CA MET A 150 3.10 16.27 1.30
C MET A 150 1.98 15.89 0.32
N LEU A 151 2.33 15.44 -0.88
CA LEU A 151 1.37 15.13 -1.95
C LEU A 151 0.61 13.83 -1.67
N PHE A 152 1.31 12.77 -1.29
CA PHE A 152 0.72 11.44 -1.11
C PHE A 152 0.25 11.17 0.32
N ASN A 153 0.53 12.07 1.28
CA ASN A 153 0.14 11.93 2.69
C ASN A 153 0.62 10.60 3.30
N VAL A 154 1.93 10.38 3.14
CA VAL A 154 2.67 9.22 3.68
C VAL A 154 3.67 9.68 4.73
N THR A 155 4.41 8.78 5.37
CA THR A 155 5.49 9.20 6.27
C THR A 155 6.73 9.64 5.49
N MET A 156 7.54 10.54 6.07
CA MET A 156 8.82 10.97 5.47
C MET A 156 9.76 9.80 5.15
N PRO A 157 9.94 8.79 6.03
CA PRO A 157 10.74 7.60 5.69
C PRO A 157 10.18 6.80 4.51
N ALA A 158 8.86 6.66 4.38
CA ALA A 158 8.23 5.97 3.25
C ALA A 158 8.49 6.74 1.94
N ALA A 159 8.34 8.05 1.95
CA ALA A 159 8.62 8.91 0.80
C ALA A 159 10.10 8.84 0.36
N GLN A 160 11.04 8.91 1.30
CA GLN A 160 12.47 8.77 1.01
C GLN A 160 12.77 7.41 0.37
N LYS A 161 12.28 6.32 0.97
CA LYS A 161 12.47 4.96 0.44
C LYS A 161 11.90 4.84 -0.98
N ARG A 162 10.76 5.50 -1.25
CA ARG A 162 10.14 5.50 -2.58
C ARG A 162 11.00 6.21 -3.63
N ILE A 163 11.52 7.41 -3.32
CA ILE A 163 12.47 8.11 -4.20
C ILE A 163 13.70 7.25 -4.48
N ASP A 164 14.29 6.66 -3.44
CA ASP A 164 15.48 5.80 -3.60
C ASP A 164 15.20 4.59 -4.48
N THR A 165 14.00 4.00 -4.39
CA THR A 165 13.59 2.88 -5.24
C THR A 165 13.42 3.29 -6.70
N ILE A 166 12.76 4.43 -6.96
CA ILE A 166 12.49 4.92 -8.33
C ILE A 166 13.78 5.41 -9.00
N SER A 167 14.69 6.06 -8.27
CA SER A 167 15.96 6.57 -8.80
C SER A 167 16.94 5.45 -9.20
N ARG A 168 16.83 4.27 -8.59
CA ARG A 168 17.62 3.08 -8.91
C ARG A 168 17.08 2.27 -10.09
N LYS A 169 15.87 2.55 -10.58
CA LYS A 169 15.28 1.85 -11.73
C LYS A 169 15.83 2.41 -13.05
N TYR A 170 16.39 1.53 -13.87
CA TYR A 170 16.84 1.88 -15.23
C TYR A 170 15.71 1.98 -16.26
N ARG A 171 14.58 1.32 -16.00
CA ARG A 171 13.41 1.29 -16.88
C ARG A 171 12.13 1.31 -16.05
N TYR A 172 11.18 2.10 -16.52
CA TYR A 172 9.86 2.22 -15.93
C TYR A 172 8.85 1.40 -16.73
N ASN A 173 7.88 0.83 -16.02
CA ASN A 173 6.75 0.19 -16.67
C ASN A 173 5.83 1.29 -17.22
N ASN A 174 5.58 1.25 -18.52
CA ASN A 174 4.70 2.20 -19.20
C ASN A 174 3.68 1.47 -20.09
N GLY A 175 3.33 0.25 -19.67
CA GLY A 175 2.36 -0.58 -20.38
C GLY A 175 0.93 -0.04 -20.33
N TYR A 176 0.01 -0.79 -20.94
CA TYR A 176 -1.39 -0.41 -21.03
C TYR A 176 -2.02 -0.10 -19.66
N ASP A 177 -1.84 -0.98 -18.67
CA ASP A 177 -2.40 -0.80 -17.32
C ASP A 177 -1.88 0.47 -16.63
N GLU A 178 -0.59 0.80 -16.79
CA GLU A 178 -0.01 2.02 -16.21
C GLU A 178 -0.56 3.29 -16.89
N GLN A 179 -0.77 3.25 -18.21
CA GLN A 179 -1.39 4.36 -18.95
C GLN A 179 -2.85 4.56 -18.55
N GLN A 180 -3.59 3.47 -18.33
CA GLN A 180 -4.95 3.54 -17.77
C GLN A 180 -4.93 4.09 -16.34
N LEU A 181 -3.96 3.67 -15.52
CA LEU A 181 -3.82 4.18 -14.16
C LEU A 181 -3.50 5.67 -14.15
N LEU A 182 -2.61 6.13 -15.03
CA LEU A 182 -2.32 7.55 -15.18
C LEU A 182 -3.57 8.36 -15.53
N HIS A 183 -4.43 7.83 -16.40
CA HIS A 183 -5.70 8.46 -16.72
C HIS A 183 -6.60 8.62 -15.48
N LYS A 184 -6.57 7.67 -14.54
CA LYS A 184 -7.32 7.73 -13.27
C LYS A 184 -6.83 8.84 -12.33
N PHE A 185 -5.58 9.27 -12.47
CA PHE A 185 -4.97 10.35 -11.68
C PHE A 185 -4.98 11.71 -12.40
N LYS A 186 -5.39 11.76 -13.66
CA LYS A 186 -5.20 12.93 -14.54
C LYS A 186 -5.70 14.22 -13.91
N ASP A 187 -6.95 14.24 -13.46
CA ASP A 187 -7.60 15.44 -12.93
C ASP A 187 -6.89 15.94 -11.66
N GLU A 188 -6.45 15.02 -10.79
CA GLU A 188 -5.76 15.36 -9.56
C GLU A 188 -4.34 15.89 -9.81
N ILE A 189 -3.60 15.29 -10.76
CA ILE A 189 -2.27 15.76 -11.15
C ILE A 189 -2.38 17.16 -11.77
N GLU A 190 -3.35 17.40 -12.66
CA GLU A 190 -3.60 18.73 -13.23
C GLU A 190 -3.93 19.75 -12.15
N ARG A 191 -4.77 19.39 -11.17
CA ARG A 191 -5.12 20.25 -10.04
C ARG A 191 -3.87 20.63 -9.22
N VAL A 192 -3.02 19.67 -8.89
CA VAL A 192 -1.81 19.90 -8.08
C VAL A 192 -0.80 20.77 -8.83
N CYS A 193 -0.54 20.47 -10.10
CA CYS A 193 0.44 21.23 -10.89
C CYS A 193 0.01 22.69 -11.16
N ASN A 194 -1.28 23.00 -11.09
CA ASN A 194 -1.77 24.39 -11.23
C ASN A 194 -1.69 25.20 -9.92
N LEU A 195 -1.41 24.55 -8.79
CA LEU A 195 -1.36 25.18 -7.46
C LEU A 195 0.07 25.47 -6.98
N ILE A 196 1.07 24.91 -7.67
CA ILE A 196 2.51 25.06 -7.38
C ILE A 196 3.09 25.97 -8.46
#